data_AF-A0A3A6T6P2-F1
#
_entry.id   AF-A0A3A6T6P2-F1
#
_cell.length_a   1.000
_cell.length_b   1.000
_cell.length_c   1.000
_cell.angle_alpha   90.00
_cell.angle_beta   90.00
_cell.angle_gamma   90.00
#
_symmetry.space_group_name_H-M   'P 1'
#
loop_
_entity.id
_entity.type
_entity.pdbx_description
1 polymer ?
#
loop_
_entity_poly.entity_id
_entity_poly.type
_entity_poly.pdbx_seq_one_letter_code
_entity_poly.pdbx_strand_id
1 'polypeptide(L)' 'MSVLSTEGCLYQQDVVDYLVKQHNEQHLKENADGNQALSTKVINKFRVDSGESVVWVKPDKYWRFRVPEDENGREARG' A
#
# COMPACT_ATOMS: atom_id res chain seq x y z
N MET A 1 -14.38 4.59 -7.76
CA MET A 1 -14.43 3.41 -6.87
C MET A 1 -13.00 3.00 -6.57
N SER A 2 -12.64 2.80 -5.31
CA SER A 2 -11.27 2.45 -4.91
C SER A 2 -10.98 0.98 -5.22
N VAL A 3 -9.82 0.69 -5.83
CA VAL A 3 -9.37 -0.64 -6.28
C VAL A 3 -9.50 -1.69 -5.16
N LEU A 4 -9.16 -1.34 -3.92
CA LEU A 4 -9.38 -2.17 -2.73
C LEU A 4 -10.82 -2.69 -2.57
N SER A 5 -11.83 -1.89 -2.93
CA SER A 5 -13.24 -2.27 -2.78
C SER A 5 -13.73 -3.22 -3.87
N THR A 6 -13.01 -3.28 -5.00
CA THR A 6 -13.40 -4.08 -6.18
C THR A 6 -12.57 -5.37 -6.28
N GLU A 7 -11.27 -5.30 -5.97
CA GLU A 7 -10.34 -6.43 -6.11
C GLU A 7 -9.93 -7.04 -4.75
N GLY A 8 -10.24 -6.37 -3.63
CA GLY A 8 -9.87 -6.84 -2.29
C GLY A 8 -8.39 -6.65 -1.93
N CYS A 9 -7.57 -6.21 -2.88
CA CYS A 9 -6.16 -5.87 -2.71
C CYS A 9 -5.82 -4.55 -3.45
N LEU A 10 -4.73 -3.90 -3.03
CA LEU A 10 -4.16 -2.72 -3.65
C LEU A 10 -2.65 -2.87 -3.68
N TYR A 11 -2.07 -3.02 -4.87
CA TYR A 11 -0.62 -3.10 -5.00
C TYR A 11 0.00 -1.72 -4.85
N GLN A 12 1.17 -1.66 -4.23
CA GLN A 12 1.93 -0.41 -4.17
C GLN A 12 2.26 0.10 -5.57
N GLN A 13 2.53 -0.80 -6.52
CA GLN A 13 2.79 -0.43 -7.90
C GLN A 13 1.61 0.32 -8.53
N ASP A 14 0.36 -0.11 -8.29
CA ASP A 14 -0.82 0.58 -8.84
C ASP A 14 -0.94 2.02 -8.32
N VAL A 15 -0.61 2.22 -7.03
CA VAL A 15 -0.62 3.56 -6.43
C VAL A 15 0.50 4.42 -7.01
N VAL A 16 1.68 3.84 -7.23
CA VAL A 16 2.80 4.52 -7.88
C VAL A 16 2.40 4.94 -9.30
N ASP A 17 1.90 4.01 -10.10
CA ASP A 17 1.41 4.26 -11.47
C ASP A 17 0.35 5.35 -11.50
N TYR A 18 -0.60 5.30 -10.56
CA TYR A 18 -1.64 6.33 -10.44
C TYR A 18 -1.05 7.69 -10.10
N LEU A 19 -0.11 7.77 -9.15
CA LEU A 19 0.53 9.04 -8.78
C LEU A 19 1.37 9.62 -9.92
N VAL A 20 2.10 8.79 -10.66
CA VAL A 20 2.85 9.20 -11.85
C VAL A 20 1.89 9.75 -12.92
N LYS A 21 0.79 9.03 -13.22
CA LYS A 21 -0.23 9.48 -14.18
C LYS A 21 -0.89 10.80 -13.78
N GLN A 22 -0.96 11.09 -12.48
CA GLN A 22 -1.50 12.31 -11.92
C GLN A 22 -0.44 13.40 -11.68
N HIS A 23 0.80 13.20 -12.14
CA HIS A 23 1.94 14.11 -11.91
C HIS A 23 2.20 14.44 -10.43
N ASN A 24 1.90 13.50 -9.53
CA ASN A 24 2.01 13.62 -8.08
C ASN A 24 3.23 12.89 -7.51
N GLU A 25 4.34 12.95 -8.25
CA GLU A 25 5.60 12.26 -7.92
C GLU A 25 6.24 12.78 -6.63
N GLN A 26 5.83 13.94 -6.14
CA GLN A 26 6.18 14.47 -4.81
C GLN A 26 5.83 13.52 -3.65
N HIS A 27 4.89 12.59 -3.88
CA HIS A 27 4.47 11.59 -2.91
C HIS A 27 5.24 10.26 -3.05
N LEU A 28 6.11 10.17 -4.05
CA LEU A 28 6.97 9.02 -4.32
C LEU A 28 8.38 9.25 -3.75
N LYS A 29 9.10 8.17 -3.56
CA LYS A 29 10.52 8.14 -3.23
C LYS A 29 11.20 7.08 -4.08
N GLU A 30 12.44 7.32 -4.46
CA GLU A 30 13.28 6.29 -5.05
C GLU A 30 13.84 5.41 -3.92
N ASN A 31 13.79 4.08 -4.09
CA ASN A 31 14.44 3.14 -3.17
C ASN A 31 15.90 2.91 -3.60
N ALA A 32 16.66 2.17 -2.79
CA ALA A 32 18.07 1.87 -3.08
C ALA A 32 18.31 1.07 -4.38
N ASP A 33 17.24 0.52 -4.97
CA ASP A 33 17.26 -0.26 -6.21
C ASP A 33 16.94 0.61 -7.44
N GLY A 34 16.68 1.91 -7.26
CA GLY A 34 16.28 2.83 -8.34
C GLY A 34 14.80 2.76 -8.71
N ASN A 35 13.97 2.05 -7.94
CA ASN A 35 12.54 1.95 -8.19
C ASN A 35 11.75 3.03 -7.44
N GLN A 36 10.69 3.55 -8.09
CA GLN A 36 9.72 4.43 -7.46
C GLN A 36 8.86 3.65 -6.46
N ALA A 37 8.80 4.15 -5.23
CA ALA A 37 8.03 3.61 -4.12
C ALA A 37 7.24 4.73 -3.46
N LEU A 38 6.20 4.39 -2.68
CA LEU A 38 5.50 5.40 -1.91
C LEU A 38 6.42 5.99 -0.84
N SER A 39 6.38 7.32 -0.69
CA SER A 39 7.08 7.98 0.38
C SER A 39 6.57 7.50 1.75
N THR A 40 7.46 7.47 2.73
CA THR A 40 7.13 7.03 4.09
C THR A 40 6.00 7.87 4.69
N LYS A 41 5.86 9.15 4.29
CA LYS A 41 4.75 10.03 4.68
C LYS A 41 3.40 9.49 4.21
N VAL A 42 3.28 9.09 2.94
CA VAL A 42 2.04 8.54 2.39
C VAL A 42 1.73 7.20 3.04
N ILE A 43 2.71 6.32 3.20
CA ILE A 43 2.51 5.02 3.86
C ILE A 43 2.03 5.20 5.30
N ASN A 44 2.65 6.10 6.07
CA ASN A 44 2.25 6.36 7.45
C ASN A 44 0.85 6.95 7.53
N LYS A 45 0.52 7.90 6.64
CA LYS A 45 -0.82 8.50 6.61
C LYS A 45 -1.87 7.48 6.21
N PHE A 46 -1.63 6.71 5.16
CA PHE A 46 -2.50 5.61 4.74
C PHE A 46 -2.70 4.62 5.89
N ARG A 47 -1.63 4.25 6.60
CA ARG A 47 -1.71 3.36 7.76
C ARG A 47 -2.60 3.93 8.86
N VAL A 48 -2.54 5.23 9.13
CA VAL A 48 -3.42 5.85 10.14
C VAL A 48 -4.88 5.86 9.65
N ASP A 49 -5.13 6.32 8.43
CA ASP A 49 -6.46 6.42 7.82
C ASP A 49 -7.13 5.04 7.63
N SER A 50 -6.38 4.01 7.24
CA SER A 50 -6.88 2.66 6.96
C SER A 50 -7.14 1.81 8.21
N GLY A 51 -6.72 2.30 9.39
CA GLY A 51 -6.90 1.59 10.66
C GLY A 51 -6.33 0.17 10.69
N GLU A 52 -6.95 -0.69 11.47
CA GLU A 52 -6.59 -2.12 11.62
C GLU A 52 -7.30 -3.03 10.62
N SER A 53 -8.25 -2.50 9.85
CA SER A 53 -8.96 -3.23 8.81
C SER A 53 -8.09 -3.59 7.61
N VAL A 54 -6.92 -2.96 7.46
CA VAL A 54 -6.01 -3.16 6.33
C VAL A 54 -4.67 -3.68 6.82
N VAL A 55 -4.21 -4.76 6.19
CA VAL A 55 -2.91 -5.40 6.46
C VAL A 55 -1.99 -5.24 5.24
N TRP A 56 -0.70 -5.11 5.50
CA TRP A 56 0.34 -5.01 4.48
C TRP A 56 0.99 -6.37 4.27
N VAL A 57 0.97 -6.86 3.03
CA VAL A 57 1.65 -8.09 2.62
C VAL A 57 3.03 -7.69 2.09
N LYS A 58 4.05 -7.81 2.95
CA LYS A 58 5.43 -7.45 2.63
C LYS A 58 6.06 -8.23 1.46
N PRO A 59 5.90 -9.56 1.31
CA PRO A 59 6.54 -10.29 0.20
C PRO A 59 6.04 -9.80 -1.16
N ASP A 60 4.73 -9.58 -1.29
CA ASP A 60 4.08 -9.20 -2.55
C ASP A 60 3.80 -7.69 -2.68
N LYS A 61 4.15 -6.90 -1.66
CA LYS A 61 4.04 -5.43 -1.63
C LYS A 61 2.64 -4.88 -1.96
N TYR A 62 1.61 -5.46 -1.34
CA TYR A 62 0.23 -4.97 -1.48
C TYR A 62 -0.50 -4.85 -0.14
N TRP A 63 -1.53 -4.02 -0.12
CA TRP A 63 -2.48 -3.91 0.98
C TRP A 63 -3.72 -4.75 0.68
N ARG A 64 -4.27 -5.42 1.70
CA ARG A 64 -5.57 -6.08 1.61
C ARG A 64 -6.36 -5.88 2.89
N PHE A 65 -7.64 -6.20 2.85
CA PHE A 65 -8.42 -6.27 4.08
C PHE A 65 -7.93 -7.41 4.99
N ARG A 66 -7.97 -7.15 6.30
CA ARG A 66 -7.66 -8.14 7.34
C ARG A 66 -8.66 -9.30 7.25
N VAL A 67 -8.15 -10.53 7.27
CA VAL A 67 -8.97 -11.74 7.39
C VAL A 67 -8.87 -12.30 8.80
N PRO A 68 -9.81 -13.14 9.25
CA PRO A 68 -9.79 -13.72 10.61
C PRO A 68 -8.53 -14.55 10.92
N GLU A 69 -7.85 -15.04 9.89
CA GLU A 69 -6.62 -15.84 9.99
C GLU A 69 -5.36 -14.99 10.19
N ASP A 70 -5.43 -13.67 9.96
CA ASP A 70 -4.27 -12.80 10.15
C ASP A 70 -3.88 -12.69 11.62
N GLU A 71 -2.58 -12.76 11.88
CA GLU A 71 -2.02 -12.50 13.20
C GLU A 71 -2.35 -11.08 13.68
N ASN A 72 -2.27 -10.89 15.00
CA ASN A 72 -2.50 -9.58 15.60
C ASN A 72 -1.34 -8.64 15.23
N GLY A 73 -1.51 -7.93 14.11
CA GLY A 73 -0.47 -7.10 13.51
C GLY A 73 -0.94 -6.35 12.27
N ARG A 74 -0.06 -5.52 11.71
CA ARG A 74 -0.32 -4.78 10.46
C ARG A 74 0.40 -5.37 9.26
N GLU A 75 1.07 -6.49 9.47
CA GLU A 75 1.80 -7.24 8.46
C GLU A 75 1.14 -8.60 8.33
N ALA A 76 0.76 -8.95 7.10
CA ALA A 76 0.32 -10.29 6.77
C ALA A 76 1.51 -11.07 6.22
N ARG A 77 1.76 -12.25 6.77
CA ARG A 77 2.65 -13.25 6.19
C ARG A 77 1.82 -13.91 5.08
N GLY A 78 2.01 -13.46 3.84
CA GLY A 78 1.31 -14.00 2.68
C GLY A 78 1.38 -15.52 2.61
#